data_AF-H0WRE4-F1
#
_entry.id   AF-H0WRE4-F1
#
_cell.length_a   1.000
_cell.length_b   1.000
_cell.length_c   1.000
_cell.angle_alpha   90.00
_cell.angle_beta   90.00
_cell.angle_gamma   90.00
#
_symmetry.space_group_name_H-M   'P 1'
#
loop_
_entity.id
_entity.type
_entity.pdbx_description
1 polymer ?
#
loop_
_entity_poly.entity_id
_entity_poly.type
_entity_poly.pdbx_seq_one_letter_code
_entity_poly.pdbx_strand_id
1 'polypeptide(L)'
;GACAETYENTNHQVHTLRRLIKEKEEAFQRRCRLEPNARGLESMGSEALARVGPAELSEGIPPSDLDILAPDPPSEEVLPLPPPPAPPLPPPPPPLPDKCPPAPPLPGAAPSVVLTVGLSAIRIKKPIKTKFRLPVFNWTALKPNQISGTVFSELDDEKILEDLDLDKFEELFKTKAQGPALDLICSKNKTAQKAASKVTLLEANRAKNLAITLRKAGRSAEEICRAIHMFDLQTLPVDFVECLMRFLPTEAEVKLLRQYERERQPLEELAAEDRFMLLFSKVERLTQRMAGMAFLGNFQDNLQMLTPQLNAIIAASASVKSSQKLKQMLEIILALGNYMNSSKRGAVYGFKLQSLDLLLDTKSTDRKMTLLHFIALTVKEKYPDLANFWHELHFVEKAAAARPLATTVSLENVLLDVKELGRGMELIRRECSIHDNSVLRNFLTTNEGKLDKLQRDAKTAEEAYNAVVRYFGESPKTTPPSVFFPVFVRFIRSYKEAEQENEARKKQEEVMREKQLAQEAKKLDAKTPSQRNKWQQQELIAELRRRQAKEHRPVYEGKDGTIEDIITGLHCQPIVVRHQVRSAAPQSGPPRAPGPH
;
A
#
# COMPACT_ATOMS: atom_id res chain seq x y z
N GLY A 1 -25.80 21.50 73.06
CA GLY A 1 -26.75 21.25 71.96
C GLY A 1 -26.05 21.42 70.63
N ALA A 2 -26.82 21.70 69.57
CA ALA A 2 -26.47 21.57 68.15
C ALA A 2 -24.99 21.67 67.74
N CYS A 3 -24.27 22.76 68.04
CA CYS A 3 -22.89 22.94 67.56
C CYS A 3 -21.92 21.84 68.00
N ALA A 4 -22.12 21.24 69.19
CA ALA A 4 -21.31 20.13 69.67
C ALA A 4 -21.58 18.85 68.85
N GLU A 5 -22.86 18.47 68.69
CA GLU A 5 -23.26 17.31 67.89
C GLU A 5 -22.79 17.41 66.43
N THR A 6 -22.85 18.60 65.82
CA THR A 6 -22.33 18.80 64.46
C THR A 6 -20.82 18.64 64.37
N TYR A 7 -20.07 19.01 65.42
CA TYR A 7 -18.62 18.88 65.47
C TYR A 7 -18.18 17.44 65.75
N GLU A 8 -18.89 16.71 66.60
CA GLU A 8 -18.64 15.28 66.84
C GLU A 8 -19.00 14.44 65.60
N ASN A 9 -20.13 14.70 64.96
CA ASN A 9 -20.56 14.00 63.75
C ASN A 9 -19.56 14.22 62.58
N THR A 10 -19.12 15.47 62.35
CA THR A 10 -18.10 15.75 61.31
C THR A 10 -16.75 15.12 61.64
N ASN A 11 -16.31 15.11 62.91
CA ASN A 11 -15.12 14.34 63.30
C ASN A 11 -15.30 12.83 63.04
N HIS A 12 -16.45 12.26 63.37
CA HIS A 12 -16.72 10.83 63.15
C HIS A 12 -16.68 10.46 61.66
N GLN A 13 -17.19 11.34 60.78
CA GLN A 13 -17.09 11.18 59.33
C GLN A 13 -15.64 11.29 58.84
N VAL A 14 -14.86 12.27 59.32
CA VAL A 14 -13.43 12.42 58.99
C VAL A 14 -12.60 11.22 59.46
N HIS A 15 -12.88 10.67 60.64
CA HIS A 15 -12.22 9.46 61.15
C HIS A 15 -12.59 8.22 60.33
N THR A 16 -13.85 8.07 59.92
CA THR A 16 -14.30 6.99 59.01
C THR A 16 -13.62 7.09 57.64
N LEU A 17 -13.56 8.28 57.04
CA LEU A 17 -12.88 8.50 55.76
C LEU A 17 -11.36 8.20 55.86
N ARG A 18 -10.71 8.60 56.95
CA ARG A 18 -9.29 8.26 57.20
C ARG A 18 -9.06 6.75 57.34
N ARG A 19 -9.98 6.00 57.96
CA ARG A 19 -9.92 4.52 58.00
C ARG A 19 -10.04 3.92 56.60
N LEU A 20 -11.06 4.32 55.83
CA LEU A 20 -11.30 3.81 54.47
C LEU A 20 -10.14 4.12 53.50
N ILE A 21 -9.53 5.30 53.61
CA ILE A 21 -8.32 5.64 52.83
C ILE A 21 -7.18 4.69 53.20
N LYS A 22 -6.92 4.46 54.49
CA LYS A 22 -5.85 3.54 54.94
C LYS A 22 -6.09 2.09 54.48
N GLU A 23 -7.32 1.59 54.56
CA GLU A 23 -7.66 0.25 54.06
C GLU A 23 -7.46 0.12 52.54
N LYS A 24 -7.76 1.19 51.77
CA LYS A 24 -7.55 1.23 50.32
C LYS A 24 -6.06 1.33 49.96
N GLU A 25 -5.28 2.08 50.73
CA GLU A 25 -3.81 2.17 50.62
C GLU A 25 -3.17 0.79 50.85
N GLU A 26 -3.56 0.10 51.93
CA GLU A 26 -3.08 -1.25 52.22
C GLU A 26 -3.53 -2.27 51.17
N ALA A 27 -4.76 -2.16 50.65
CA ALA A 27 -5.24 -3.02 49.56
C ALA A 27 -4.46 -2.79 48.26
N PHE A 28 -4.08 -1.55 47.96
CA PHE A 28 -3.22 -1.21 46.83
C PHE A 28 -1.80 -1.78 47.02
N GLN A 29 -1.19 -1.62 48.20
CA GLN A 29 0.11 -2.23 48.51
C GLN A 29 0.07 -3.77 48.45
N ARG A 30 -1.02 -4.42 48.89
CA ARG A 30 -1.22 -5.87 48.74
C ARG A 30 -1.27 -6.29 47.26
N ARG A 31 -1.97 -5.54 46.40
CA ARG A 31 -1.94 -5.77 44.93
C ARG A 31 -0.54 -5.62 44.34
N CYS A 32 0.15 -4.51 44.63
CA CYS A 32 1.49 -4.23 44.10
C CYS A 32 2.55 -5.23 44.60
N ARG A 33 2.32 -5.91 45.73
CA ARG A 33 3.17 -7.03 46.21
C ARG A 33 2.84 -8.37 45.53
N LEU A 34 1.69 -8.53 44.88
CA LEU A 34 1.27 -9.77 44.20
C LEU A 34 1.61 -9.78 42.69
N GLU A 35 1.56 -8.63 42.01
CA GLU A 35 1.88 -8.55 40.57
C GLU A 35 3.32 -8.96 40.13
N PRO A 36 4.39 -8.89 40.96
CA PRO A 36 5.73 -9.33 40.54
C PRO A 36 5.81 -10.79 40.09
N ASN A 37 5.01 -11.68 40.70
CA ASN A 37 5.05 -13.12 40.37
C ASN A 37 4.31 -13.47 39.07
N ALA A 38 3.44 -12.59 38.54
CA ALA A 38 2.71 -12.88 37.31
C ALA A 38 3.64 -12.87 36.09
N ARG A 39 4.50 -11.84 35.98
CA ARG A 39 5.43 -11.68 34.84
C ARG A 39 6.58 -12.70 34.83
N GLY A 40 6.85 -13.37 35.95
CA GLY A 40 7.84 -14.46 36.02
C GLY A 40 7.37 -15.76 35.39
N LEU A 41 6.05 -16.01 35.31
CA LEU A 41 5.49 -17.28 34.83
C LEU A 41 5.25 -17.29 33.31
N GLU A 42 4.92 -16.15 32.70
CA GLU A 42 4.73 -16.06 31.24
C GLU A 42 6.06 -16.22 30.47
N SER A 43 7.20 -15.89 31.08
CA SER A 43 8.53 -16.05 30.46
C SER A 43 8.99 -17.51 30.36
N MET A 44 8.45 -18.42 31.18
CA MET A 44 8.85 -19.85 31.16
C MET A 44 8.11 -20.68 30.11
N GLY A 45 7.24 -20.07 29.29
CA GLY A 45 6.48 -20.75 28.25
C GLY A 45 7.18 -20.94 26.89
N SER A 46 8.32 -20.27 26.64
CA SER A 46 8.88 -20.12 25.29
C SER A 46 10.31 -20.66 25.07
N GLU A 47 11.00 -21.15 26.11
CA GLU A 47 12.39 -21.64 26.01
C GLU A 47 12.53 -23.17 25.91
N ALA A 48 11.61 -23.83 25.20
CA ALA A 48 11.50 -25.30 25.16
C ALA A 48 11.69 -25.94 23.77
N LEU A 49 12.25 -25.24 22.77
CA LEU A 49 12.46 -25.85 21.43
C LEU A 49 13.61 -25.25 20.58
N ALA A 50 14.77 -24.96 21.18
CA ALA A 50 15.97 -24.49 20.44
C ALA A 50 17.33 -24.93 21.03
N ARG A 51 17.51 -26.24 21.32
CA ARG A 51 18.87 -26.78 21.61
C ARG A 51 19.52 -27.33 20.34
N VAL A 52 20.57 -26.65 19.87
CA VAL A 52 21.89 -27.17 19.43
C VAL A 52 22.63 -26.03 18.73
N GLY A 53 23.77 -25.61 19.30
CA GLY A 53 24.74 -24.72 18.65
C GLY A 53 25.81 -25.52 17.88
N PRO A 54 27.06 -25.03 17.70
CA PRO A 54 27.76 -24.04 18.54
C PRO A 54 28.51 -22.90 17.81
N ALA A 55 29.00 -21.94 18.61
CA ALA A 55 30.26 -21.17 18.46
C ALA A 55 30.46 -20.22 17.25
N GLU A 56 31.20 -19.09 17.33
CA GLU A 56 31.82 -18.23 18.38
C GLU A 56 32.27 -16.91 17.66
N LEU A 57 32.73 -15.79 18.25
CA LEU A 57 33.04 -15.30 19.61
C LEU A 57 32.94 -13.74 19.60
N SER A 58 33.10 -13.06 20.75
CA SER A 58 33.52 -11.64 20.93
C SER A 58 32.57 -10.53 20.37
N GLU A 59 31.81 -9.79 21.20
CA GLU A 59 32.19 -8.57 21.98
C GLU A 59 32.41 -7.29 21.11
N GLY A 60 31.93 -6.10 21.50
CA GLY A 60 31.00 -5.78 22.59
C GLY A 60 30.84 -4.27 22.89
N ILE A 61 29.61 -3.88 23.28
CA ILE A 61 29.23 -2.69 24.09
C ILE A 61 29.36 -1.27 23.46
N PRO A 62 28.49 -0.28 23.81
CA PRO A 62 28.22 0.96 23.04
C PRO A 62 28.63 2.24 23.88
N PRO A 63 28.06 3.47 23.78
CA PRO A 63 27.01 4.06 22.91
C PRO A 63 27.31 5.51 22.39
N SER A 64 26.24 6.29 22.11
CA SER A 64 26.18 7.77 21.99
C SER A 64 26.71 8.40 20.68
N ASP A 65 26.16 9.50 20.15
CA ASP A 65 24.86 10.19 20.37
C ASP A 65 24.62 11.24 19.26
N LEU A 66 23.38 11.77 19.12
CA LEU A 66 22.99 12.99 18.35
C LEU A 66 23.14 12.95 16.79
N ASP A 67 22.43 13.76 15.96
CA ASP A 67 21.09 14.39 16.02
C ASP A 67 20.71 14.97 14.62
N ILE A 68 19.44 15.39 14.43
CA ILE A 68 18.85 16.28 13.39
C ILE A 68 19.14 16.03 11.87
N LEU A 69 18.10 15.66 11.10
CA LEU A 69 17.42 16.51 10.09
C LEU A 69 16.48 15.71 9.16
N ALA A 70 15.46 16.39 8.62
CA ALA A 70 14.46 15.81 7.70
C ALA A 70 14.50 16.49 6.31
N PRO A 71 14.14 15.78 5.22
CA PRO A 71 13.93 16.36 3.89
C PRO A 71 12.44 16.66 3.59
N ASP A 72 12.22 17.59 2.65
CA ASP A 72 10.92 18.12 2.20
C ASP A 72 10.32 17.34 1.00
N PRO A 73 9.10 17.65 0.49
CA PRO A 73 8.30 16.75 -0.36
C PRO A 73 8.65 16.74 -1.87
N PRO A 74 8.20 15.71 -2.63
CA PRO A 74 8.37 15.60 -4.07
C PRO A 74 7.40 16.48 -4.90
N SER A 75 7.79 16.79 -6.14
CA SER A 75 6.99 17.54 -7.12
C SER A 75 6.33 16.64 -8.19
N GLU A 76 5.43 17.22 -8.99
CA GLU A 76 4.46 16.53 -9.85
C GLU A 76 5.04 15.89 -11.13
N GLU A 77 4.40 14.81 -11.60
CA GLU A 77 4.63 14.19 -12.91
C GLU A 77 3.67 14.77 -14.00
N VAL A 78 4.14 14.82 -15.26
CA VAL A 78 3.32 15.21 -16.43
C VAL A 78 3.48 14.17 -17.53
N LEU A 79 2.35 13.71 -18.09
CA LEU A 79 2.26 12.72 -19.18
C LEU A 79 1.86 13.42 -20.53
N PRO A 80 1.76 12.74 -21.69
CA PRO A 80 2.82 12.83 -22.70
C PRO A 80 2.32 13.34 -24.08
N LEU A 81 3.24 13.48 -25.05
CA LEU A 81 2.93 13.81 -26.45
C LEU A 81 3.46 12.74 -27.44
N PRO A 82 2.81 12.55 -28.61
CA PRO A 82 3.10 11.46 -29.55
C PRO A 82 4.23 11.75 -30.56
N PRO A 83 4.89 10.72 -31.12
CA PRO A 83 5.97 10.87 -32.10
C PRO A 83 5.49 11.05 -33.56
N PRO A 84 6.26 11.77 -34.42
CA PRO A 84 5.98 11.96 -35.85
C PRO A 84 6.47 10.77 -36.74
N PRO A 85 6.03 10.69 -38.02
CA PRO A 85 6.32 9.57 -38.93
C PRO A 85 7.72 9.61 -39.58
N ALA A 86 8.16 8.46 -40.12
CA ALA A 86 9.51 8.24 -40.67
C ALA A 86 9.59 8.42 -42.22
N PRO A 87 10.77 8.84 -42.75
CA PRO A 87 11.03 9.00 -44.20
C PRO A 87 11.42 7.69 -44.93
N PRO A 88 11.37 7.65 -46.27
CA PRO A 88 11.58 6.44 -47.08
C PRO A 88 13.06 6.08 -47.35
N LEU A 89 13.30 4.83 -47.78
CA LEU A 89 14.63 4.25 -48.06
C LEU A 89 15.10 4.44 -49.53
N PRO A 90 16.42 4.55 -49.77
CA PRO A 90 17.02 4.62 -51.11
C PRO A 90 17.25 3.24 -51.78
N PRO A 91 17.46 3.18 -53.12
CA PRO A 91 17.60 1.94 -53.89
C PRO A 91 19.02 1.32 -53.88
N PRO A 92 19.18 0.03 -54.28
CA PRO A 92 20.45 -0.71 -54.23
C PRO A 92 21.36 -0.52 -55.47
N PRO A 93 22.69 -0.73 -55.34
CA PRO A 93 23.67 -0.65 -56.42
C PRO A 93 23.84 -1.97 -57.24
N PRO A 94 24.47 -1.91 -58.43
CA PRO A 94 24.63 -3.06 -59.36
C PRO A 94 25.83 -3.99 -59.04
N PRO A 95 25.89 -5.21 -59.63
CA PRO A 95 26.91 -6.24 -59.35
C PRO A 95 28.23 -6.09 -60.12
N LEU A 96 29.27 -6.82 -59.67
CA LEU A 96 30.60 -6.93 -60.28
C LEU A 96 30.91 -8.38 -60.76
N PRO A 97 31.78 -8.58 -61.79
CA PRO A 97 32.05 -9.88 -62.41
C PRO A 97 33.31 -10.64 -61.90
N ASP A 98 33.44 -11.92 -62.26
CA ASP A 98 34.45 -12.89 -61.79
C ASP A 98 35.86 -12.78 -62.42
N LYS A 99 36.92 -13.16 -61.65
CA LYS A 99 37.79 -14.36 -61.88
C LYS A 99 39.06 -14.41 -60.99
N CYS A 100 39.58 -15.63 -60.76
CA CYS A 100 40.75 -15.95 -59.90
C CYS A 100 42.10 -15.88 -60.66
N PRO A 101 43.27 -15.84 -59.95
CA PRO A 101 44.07 -17.06 -59.68
C PRO A 101 44.78 -17.09 -58.28
N PRO A 102 45.57 -18.13 -57.89
CA PRO A 102 45.97 -18.39 -56.48
C PRO A 102 47.37 -17.87 -56.03
N ALA A 103 47.71 -18.15 -54.75
CA ALA A 103 48.76 -17.52 -53.93
C ALA A 103 50.20 -18.12 -54.01
N PRO A 104 51.19 -17.44 -53.40
CA PRO A 104 52.11 -18.11 -52.45
C PRO A 104 52.30 -17.27 -51.12
N PRO A 105 53.41 -17.27 -50.32
CA PRO A 105 53.29 -17.50 -48.86
C PRO A 105 53.73 -16.32 -47.93
N LEU A 106 53.61 -16.57 -46.61
CA LEU A 106 54.10 -15.76 -45.46
C LEU A 106 55.61 -15.36 -45.56
N PRO A 107 56.12 -14.33 -44.83
CA PRO A 107 55.66 -13.85 -43.51
C PRO A 107 55.71 -12.33 -43.22
N GLY A 108 55.19 -11.92 -42.05
CA GLY A 108 55.68 -10.74 -41.30
C GLY A 108 54.66 -9.63 -41.00
N ALA A 109 54.66 -9.19 -39.73
CA ALA A 109 54.12 -7.95 -39.14
C ALA A 109 53.06 -7.11 -39.92
N ALA A 110 51.85 -7.01 -39.35
CA ALA A 110 50.84 -6.01 -39.71
C ALA A 110 50.49 -5.12 -38.49
N PRO A 111 50.28 -3.79 -38.66
CA PRO A 111 50.00 -2.86 -37.58
C PRO A 111 48.50 -2.78 -37.19
N SER A 112 48.21 -2.04 -36.11
CA SER A 112 46.84 -1.78 -35.61
C SER A 112 45.92 -1.18 -36.68
N VAL A 113 44.75 -1.76 -36.88
CA VAL A 113 43.69 -1.21 -37.73
C VAL A 113 42.85 -0.20 -36.92
N VAL A 114 42.67 1.01 -37.46
CA VAL A 114 41.75 2.02 -36.92
C VAL A 114 40.54 2.10 -37.84
N LEU A 115 39.34 1.87 -37.30
CA LEU A 115 38.08 2.07 -38.02
C LEU A 115 37.56 3.48 -37.73
N THR A 116 37.59 4.33 -38.75
CA THR A 116 37.12 5.72 -38.64
C THR A 116 35.75 5.86 -39.28
N VAL A 117 34.73 6.08 -38.45
CA VAL A 117 33.44 6.68 -38.83
C VAL A 117 33.24 7.91 -37.93
N GLY A 118 32.55 8.93 -38.44
CA GLY A 118 32.62 10.29 -37.89
C GLY A 118 32.10 10.45 -36.46
N LEU A 119 32.81 11.31 -35.71
CA LEU A 119 32.55 11.77 -34.33
C LEU A 119 32.63 10.66 -33.26
N SER A 120 33.58 10.83 -32.33
CA SER A 120 33.87 9.92 -31.20
C SER A 120 34.18 8.47 -31.59
N ALA A 121 35.35 8.25 -32.20
CA ALA A 121 35.87 6.92 -32.50
C ALA A 121 36.18 6.14 -31.21
N ILE A 122 35.24 5.28 -30.79
CA ILE A 122 35.40 4.37 -29.64
C ILE A 122 36.56 3.41 -29.92
N ARG A 123 37.69 3.63 -29.23
CA ARG A 123 38.86 2.75 -29.33
C ARG A 123 38.52 1.39 -28.72
N ILE A 124 38.74 0.32 -29.49
CA ILE A 124 38.66 -1.04 -28.96
C ILE A 124 39.82 -1.21 -27.96
N LYS A 125 39.50 -1.19 -26.66
CA LYS A 125 40.49 -1.35 -25.59
C LYS A 125 41.15 -2.73 -25.65
N LYS A 126 42.44 -2.79 -25.31
CA LYS A 126 43.19 -4.04 -25.25
C LYS A 126 42.83 -4.79 -23.96
N PRO A 127 42.66 -6.12 -23.97
CA PRO A 127 42.48 -6.89 -22.74
C PRO A 127 43.67 -6.69 -21.79
N ILE A 128 43.39 -6.35 -20.54
CA ILE A 128 44.38 -6.25 -19.47
C ILE A 128 44.92 -7.65 -19.18
N LYS A 129 46.25 -7.77 -19.02
CA LYS A 129 46.90 -9.03 -18.64
C LYS A 129 46.99 -9.11 -17.12
N THR A 130 46.22 -9.99 -16.50
CA THR A 130 46.34 -10.28 -15.07
C THR A 130 47.48 -11.28 -14.80
N LYS A 131 48.06 -11.20 -13.61
CA LYS A 131 49.11 -12.09 -13.08
C LYS A 131 48.53 -13.43 -12.63
N PHE A 132 47.31 -13.42 -12.13
CA PHE A 132 46.52 -14.55 -11.66
C PHE A 132 45.15 -14.63 -12.36
N ARG A 133 44.56 -15.82 -12.40
CA ARG A 133 43.15 -16.03 -12.80
C ARG A 133 42.22 -15.52 -11.71
N LEU A 134 41.51 -14.44 -11.97
CA LEU A 134 40.46 -13.87 -11.10
C LEU A 134 39.07 -14.52 -11.37
N PRO A 135 38.11 -14.42 -10.44
CA PRO A 135 36.71 -14.74 -10.67
C PRO A 135 36.13 -13.93 -11.83
N VAL A 136 35.25 -14.56 -12.62
CA VAL A 136 34.50 -13.84 -13.66
C VAL A 136 33.42 -13.00 -13.00
N PHE A 137 33.49 -11.68 -13.20
CA PHE A 137 32.42 -10.77 -12.77
C PHE A 137 31.27 -10.83 -13.79
N ASN A 138 30.13 -11.39 -13.38
CA ASN A 138 28.97 -11.65 -14.25
C ASN A 138 28.13 -10.39 -14.53
N TRP A 139 28.77 -9.27 -14.88
CA TRP A 139 28.08 -8.07 -15.34
C TRP A 139 27.46 -8.25 -16.74
N THR A 140 26.37 -7.54 -17.01
CA THR A 140 25.78 -7.46 -18.36
C THR A 140 26.43 -6.29 -19.09
N ALA A 141 27.53 -6.55 -19.79
CA ALA A 141 28.28 -5.51 -20.50
C ALA A 141 27.47 -4.90 -21.66
N LEU A 142 27.50 -3.57 -21.78
CA LEU A 142 26.97 -2.84 -22.91
C LEU A 142 27.83 -3.09 -24.16
N LYS A 143 27.21 -3.23 -25.34
CA LYS A 143 27.95 -3.35 -26.61
C LYS A 143 28.57 -1.99 -26.97
N PRO A 144 29.73 -1.92 -27.67
CA PRO A 144 30.37 -0.65 -28.03
C PRO A 144 29.43 0.35 -28.71
N ASN A 145 28.56 -0.11 -29.61
CA ASN A 145 27.54 0.69 -30.29
C ASN A 145 26.49 1.34 -29.36
N GLN A 146 26.44 0.95 -28.09
CA GLN A 146 25.53 1.45 -27.05
C GLN A 146 26.24 2.38 -26.04
N ILE A 147 27.56 2.57 -26.15
CA ILE A 147 28.35 3.40 -25.22
C ILE A 147 28.30 4.89 -25.58
N SER A 148 28.26 5.22 -26.88
CA SER A 148 28.28 6.61 -27.36
C SER A 148 27.08 7.41 -26.83
N GLY A 149 27.34 8.53 -26.14
CA GLY A 149 26.30 9.36 -25.54
C GLY A 149 25.79 8.84 -24.18
N THR A 150 26.47 7.88 -23.57
CA THR A 150 26.27 7.47 -22.17
C THR A 150 27.39 7.99 -21.29
N VAL A 151 27.19 8.03 -19.97
CA VAL A 151 28.24 8.37 -18.99
C VAL A 151 29.52 7.55 -19.19
N PHE A 152 29.42 6.30 -19.65
CA PHE A 152 30.56 5.43 -19.95
C PHE A 152 31.42 5.89 -21.15
N SER A 153 31.00 6.91 -21.89
CA SER A 153 31.82 7.58 -22.92
C SER A 153 32.64 8.76 -22.39
N GLU A 154 32.42 9.17 -21.13
CA GLU A 154 33.16 10.23 -20.42
C GLU A 154 34.13 9.66 -19.37
N LEU A 155 34.04 8.36 -19.07
CA LEU A 155 34.89 7.67 -18.08
C LEU A 155 36.18 7.14 -18.70
N ASP A 156 37.27 7.27 -17.96
CA ASP A 156 38.64 6.92 -18.35
C ASP A 156 39.22 5.94 -17.31
N ASP A 157 39.15 4.65 -17.61
CA ASP A 157 39.67 3.60 -16.72
C ASP A 157 41.20 3.48 -16.77
N GLU A 158 41.87 3.96 -17.83
CA GLU A 158 43.34 3.89 -17.92
C GLU A 158 44.03 4.67 -16.78
N LYS A 159 43.49 5.84 -16.39
CA LYS A 159 44.01 6.58 -15.22
C LYS A 159 43.82 5.82 -13.90
N ILE A 160 42.63 5.27 -13.69
CA ILE A 160 42.27 4.56 -12.45
C ILE A 160 43.07 3.26 -12.30
N LEU A 161 43.51 2.66 -13.40
CA LEU A 161 44.41 1.50 -13.42
C LEU A 161 45.86 1.84 -13.03
N GLU A 162 46.28 3.11 -13.12
CA GLU A 162 47.60 3.58 -12.61
C GLU A 162 47.54 3.93 -11.12
N ASP A 163 46.39 4.42 -10.63
CA ASP A 163 46.16 4.76 -9.20
C ASP A 163 45.90 3.53 -8.29
N LEU A 164 45.53 2.37 -8.85
CA LEU A 164 45.14 1.18 -8.10
C LEU A 164 46.29 0.19 -7.82
N ASP A 165 46.35 -0.31 -6.59
CA ASP A 165 47.22 -1.43 -6.18
C ASP A 165 46.68 -2.77 -6.74
N LEU A 166 46.92 -2.99 -8.03
CA LEU A 166 46.48 -4.18 -8.76
C LEU A 166 47.16 -5.46 -8.26
N ASP A 167 48.42 -5.40 -7.82
CA ASP A 167 49.13 -6.57 -7.28
C ASP A 167 48.44 -7.10 -6.00
N LYS A 168 48.07 -6.21 -5.07
CA LYS A 168 47.30 -6.57 -3.87
C LYS A 168 45.88 -7.01 -4.19
N PHE A 169 45.21 -6.36 -5.14
CA PHE A 169 43.88 -6.76 -5.59
C PHE A 169 43.90 -8.18 -6.17
N GLU A 170 44.85 -8.49 -7.05
CA GLU A 170 44.99 -9.83 -7.62
C GLU A 170 45.37 -10.88 -6.57
N GLU A 171 46.25 -10.56 -5.61
CA GLU A 171 46.63 -11.46 -4.53
C GLU A 171 45.45 -11.82 -3.60
N LEU A 172 44.57 -10.85 -3.33
CA LEU A 172 43.34 -11.05 -2.53
C LEU A 172 42.24 -11.82 -3.28
N PHE A 173 42.07 -11.57 -4.58
CA PHE A 173 40.95 -12.09 -5.36
C PHE A 173 41.31 -13.27 -6.29
N LYS A 174 42.55 -13.78 -6.30
CA LYS A 174 42.92 -14.94 -7.13
C LYS A 174 42.10 -16.20 -6.83
N THR A 175 41.68 -16.89 -7.89
CA THR A 175 41.04 -18.21 -7.79
C THR A 175 42.04 -19.29 -7.36
N LYS A 176 41.56 -20.41 -6.80
CA LYS A 176 42.41 -21.54 -6.37
C LYS A 176 43.05 -22.34 -7.53
N ALA A 177 42.82 -21.95 -8.79
CA ALA A 177 43.21 -22.70 -9.99
C ALA A 177 44.28 -21.97 -10.82
N GLN A 178 45.43 -21.64 -10.21
CA GLN A 178 46.55 -20.95 -10.85
C GLN A 178 47.46 -21.92 -11.64
N GLY A 179 46.87 -22.68 -12.57
CA GLY A 179 47.60 -23.55 -13.50
C GLY A 179 47.83 -22.89 -14.86
N PRO A 180 48.89 -23.29 -15.60
CA PRO A 180 49.05 -22.92 -17.01
C PRO A 180 47.82 -23.30 -17.84
N ALA A 181 47.49 -22.49 -18.85
CA ALA A 181 46.43 -22.80 -19.81
C ALA A 181 46.92 -23.83 -20.85
N LEU A 182 47.30 -25.02 -20.40
CA LEU A 182 47.53 -26.17 -21.27
C LEU A 182 46.20 -26.91 -21.51
N ASP A 183 46.06 -27.49 -22.70
CA ASP A 183 44.82 -28.16 -23.12
C ASP A 183 44.39 -29.25 -22.16
N LEU A 184 43.12 -29.19 -21.74
CA LEU A 184 42.53 -30.14 -20.79
C LEU A 184 42.11 -31.46 -21.45
N ILE A 185 42.96 -31.99 -22.33
CA ILE A 185 42.95 -33.39 -22.78
C ILE A 185 43.50 -34.27 -21.64
N CYS A 186 42.83 -34.22 -20.49
CA CYS A 186 43.10 -35.13 -19.39
C CYS A 186 42.31 -36.42 -19.60
N SER A 187 43.05 -37.51 -19.85
CA SER A 187 42.53 -38.82 -20.21
C SER A 187 41.43 -39.31 -19.25
N LYS A 188 40.19 -39.43 -19.75
CA LYS A 188 39.13 -40.17 -19.07
C LYS A 188 39.36 -41.68 -19.18
N ASN A 189 40.44 -42.17 -18.58
CA ASN A 189 40.62 -43.57 -18.22
C ASN A 189 39.77 -43.92 -16.99
N LYS A 190 38.46 -43.66 -17.10
CA LYS A 190 37.43 -44.43 -16.39
C LYS A 190 36.71 -45.24 -17.44
N THR A 191 36.62 -46.54 -17.20
CA THR A 191 35.91 -47.49 -18.05
C THR A 191 34.43 -47.15 -18.12
N ALA A 192 34.07 -46.30 -19.09
CA ALA A 192 32.72 -46.26 -19.59
C ALA A 192 32.42 -47.64 -20.20
N GLN A 193 31.73 -48.49 -19.44
CA GLN A 193 30.98 -49.58 -20.05
C GLN A 193 30.12 -48.95 -21.14
N LYS A 194 30.29 -49.43 -22.37
CA LYS A 194 29.65 -48.87 -23.56
C LYS A 194 28.18 -49.26 -23.56
N ALA A 195 27.39 -48.61 -22.71
CA ALA A 195 25.95 -48.56 -22.84
C ALA A 195 25.65 -48.18 -24.29
N ALA A 196 24.75 -48.94 -24.93
CA ALA A 196 24.40 -48.70 -26.32
C ALA A 196 24.01 -47.23 -26.51
N SER A 197 24.44 -46.63 -27.62
CA SER A 197 24.14 -45.24 -27.95
C SER A 197 22.66 -45.10 -28.26
N LYS A 198 21.86 -44.95 -27.20
CA LYS A 198 20.40 -44.89 -27.27
C LYS A 198 19.96 -43.78 -28.20
N VAL A 199 18.94 -44.06 -28.99
CA VAL A 199 18.35 -43.10 -29.93
C VAL A 199 17.53 -42.09 -29.12
N THR A 200 17.84 -40.81 -29.29
CA THR A 200 17.06 -39.68 -28.77
C THR A 200 16.47 -38.94 -29.96
N LEU A 201 15.16 -38.75 -29.94
CA LEU A 201 14.37 -38.07 -30.97
C LEU A 201 13.91 -36.68 -30.49
N LEU A 202 13.79 -36.50 -29.18
CA LEU A 202 13.57 -35.22 -28.50
C LEU A 202 14.79 -34.29 -28.59
N GLU A 203 14.54 -32.98 -28.53
CA GLU A 203 15.60 -31.98 -28.38
C GLU A 203 16.32 -32.13 -27.02
N ALA A 204 17.65 -31.97 -27.01
CA ALA A 204 18.50 -32.39 -25.89
C ALA A 204 18.20 -31.66 -24.57
N ASN A 205 17.87 -30.38 -24.59
CA ASN A 205 17.47 -29.65 -23.38
C ASN A 205 16.08 -30.06 -22.89
N ARG A 206 15.13 -30.29 -23.80
CA ARG A 206 13.79 -30.80 -23.48
C ARG A 206 13.83 -32.21 -22.90
N ALA A 207 14.62 -33.11 -23.48
CA ALA A 207 14.89 -34.44 -22.94
C ALA A 207 15.52 -34.36 -21.53
N LYS A 208 16.57 -33.55 -21.34
CA LYS A 208 17.21 -33.31 -20.04
C LYS A 208 16.24 -32.76 -18.98
N ASN A 209 15.41 -31.78 -19.35
CA ASN A 209 14.45 -31.15 -18.44
C ASN A 209 13.31 -32.13 -18.07
N LEU A 210 12.88 -32.97 -19.02
CA LEU A 210 11.94 -34.06 -18.77
C LEU A 210 12.56 -35.11 -17.83
N ALA A 211 13.80 -35.53 -18.07
CA ALA A 211 14.52 -36.48 -17.22
C ALA A 211 14.65 -35.99 -15.76
N ILE A 212 14.94 -34.70 -15.55
CA ILE A 212 14.97 -34.07 -14.21
C ILE A 212 13.57 -34.13 -13.56
N THR A 213 12.52 -33.86 -14.34
CA THR A 213 11.13 -33.87 -13.87
C THR A 213 10.69 -35.29 -13.48
N LEU A 214 10.89 -36.28 -14.36
CA LEU A 214 10.59 -37.69 -14.10
C LEU A 214 11.40 -38.24 -12.91
N ARG A 215 12.67 -37.83 -12.76
CA ARG A 215 13.49 -38.19 -11.59
C ARG A 215 12.95 -37.60 -10.28
N LYS A 216 12.35 -36.40 -10.31
CA LYS A 216 11.62 -35.84 -9.15
C LYS A 216 10.31 -36.60 -8.86
N ALA A 217 9.69 -37.19 -9.88
CA ALA A 217 8.48 -38.00 -9.73
C ALA A 217 8.72 -39.34 -9.02
N GLY A 218 9.88 -39.97 -9.27
CA GLY A 218 10.23 -41.29 -8.70
C GLY A 218 9.29 -42.42 -9.14
N ARG A 219 8.61 -42.28 -10.27
CA ARG A 219 7.55 -43.17 -10.80
C ARG A 219 7.87 -43.58 -12.23
N SER A 220 7.42 -44.77 -12.63
CA SER A 220 7.55 -45.26 -14.01
C SER A 220 6.63 -44.51 -14.99
N ALA A 221 6.95 -44.57 -16.28
CA ALA A 221 6.13 -43.97 -17.34
C ALA A 221 4.72 -44.58 -17.36
N GLU A 222 4.67 -45.88 -17.11
CA GLU A 222 3.50 -46.73 -17.12
C GLU A 222 2.58 -46.44 -15.92
N GLU A 223 3.13 -46.15 -14.74
CA GLU A 223 2.36 -45.66 -13.58
C GLU A 223 1.80 -44.26 -13.80
N ILE A 224 2.59 -43.34 -14.34
CA ILE A 224 2.15 -41.97 -14.65
C ILE A 224 0.99 -42.00 -15.66
N CYS A 225 1.10 -42.79 -16.73
CA CYS A 225 0.03 -42.93 -17.72
C CYS A 225 -1.24 -43.59 -17.14
N ARG A 226 -1.12 -44.58 -16.25
CA ARG A 226 -2.26 -45.17 -15.54
C ARG A 226 -2.95 -44.16 -14.61
N ALA A 227 -2.18 -43.41 -13.82
CA ALA A 227 -2.73 -42.39 -12.93
C ALA A 227 -3.52 -41.31 -13.69
N ILE A 228 -3.03 -40.89 -14.87
CA ILE A 228 -3.73 -39.94 -15.75
C ILE A 228 -5.00 -40.55 -16.37
N HIS A 229 -4.98 -41.84 -16.70
CA HIS A 229 -6.17 -42.52 -17.20
C HIS A 229 -7.27 -42.63 -16.12
N MET A 230 -6.88 -42.84 -14.85
CA MET A 230 -7.77 -43.02 -13.71
C MET A 230 -8.17 -41.71 -13.01
N PHE A 231 -7.49 -40.58 -13.29
CA PHE A 231 -7.55 -39.31 -12.54
C PHE A 231 -7.11 -39.44 -11.07
N ASP A 232 -6.07 -40.26 -10.81
CA ASP A 232 -5.54 -40.50 -9.47
C ASP A 232 -4.56 -39.41 -9.00
N LEU A 233 -5.05 -38.52 -8.13
CA LEU A 233 -4.26 -37.45 -7.49
C LEU A 233 -3.42 -37.92 -6.28
N GLN A 234 -3.65 -39.12 -5.74
CA GLN A 234 -2.79 -39.70 -4.69
C GLN A 234 -1.51 -40.24 -5.30
N THR A 235 -1.62 -40.96 -6.42
CA THR A 235 -0.45 -41.34 -7.21
C THR A 235 0.18 -40.12 -7.89
N LEU A 236 -0.58 -39.15 -8.40
CA LEU A 236 -0.04 -38.01 -9.16
C LEU A 236 -0.39 -36.64 -8.53
N PRO A 237 0.43 -36.10 -7.62
CA PRO A 237 0.13 -34.85 -6.92
C PRO A 237 0.13 -33.64 -7.86
N VAL A 238 -0.65 -32.62 -7.54
CA VAL A 238 -1.00 -31.53 -8.49
C VAL A 238 0.21 -30.70 -8.93
N ASP A 239 1.16 -30.39 -8.05
CA ASP A 239 2.46 -29.77 -8.37
C ASP A 239 3.16 -30.50 -9.53
N PHE A 240 3.07 -31.83 -9.54
CA PHE A 240 3.69 -32.67 -10.56
C PHE A 240 2.86 -32.72 -11.85
N VAL A 241 1.52 -32.70 -11.74
CA VAL A 241 0.62 -32.54 -12.90
C VAL A 241 0.95 -31.23 -13.63
N GLU A 242 1.07 -30.11 -12.90
CA GLU A 242 1.45 -28.82 -13.48
C GLU A 242 2.86 -28.82 -14.07
N CYS A 243 3.84 -29.45 -13.40
CA CYS A 243 5.18 -29.64 -13.98
C CYS A 243 5.08 -30.40 -15.31
N LEU A 244 4.33 -31.50 -15.34
CA LEU A 244 4.21 -32.38 -16.50
C LEU A 244 3.38 -31.78 -17.65
N MET A 245 2.43 -30.87 -17.37
CA MET A 245 1.71 -30.11 -18.41
C MET A 245 2.64 -29.27 -19.28
N ARG A 246 3.80 -28.83 -18.76
CA ARG A 246 4.83 -28.13 -19.53
C ARG A 246 5.59 -29.05 -20.52
N PHE A 247 5.45 -30.37 -20.36
CA PHE A 247 6.01 -31.42 -21.20
C PHE A 247 4.97 -32.15 -22.05
N LEU A 248 3.76 -31.59 -22.25
CA LEU A 248 2.83 -32.12 -23.25
C LEU A 248 3.52 -32.25 -24.62
N PRO A 249 3.40 -33.40 -25.30
CA PRO A 249 4.13 -33.66 -26.54
C PRO A 249 3.51 -32.86 -27.69
N THR A 250 4.35 -32.14 -28.42
CA THR A 250 3.92 -31.33 -29.57
C THR A 250 3.59 -32.21 -30.76
N GLU A 251 2.76 -31.73 -31.70
CA GLU A 251 2.41 -32.51 -32.89
C GLU A 251 3.62 -32.99 -33.70
N ALA A 252 4.71 -32.21 -33.74
CA ALA A 252 5.94 -32.59 -34.43
C ALA A 252 6.61 -33.80 -33.76
N GLU A 253 6.74 -33.77 -32.42
CA GLU A 253 7.28 -34.87 -31.63
C GLU A 253 6.39 -36.12 -31.73
N VAL A 254 5.06 -35.95 -31.66
CA VAL A 254 4.11 -37.06 -31.83
C VAL A 254 4.20 -37.68 -33.23
N LYS A 255 4.43 -36.89 -34.29
CA LYS A 255 4.67 -37.39 -35.65
C LYS A 255 5.97 -38.20 -35.72
N LEU A 256 7.07 -37.68 -35.15
CA LEU A 256 8.39 -38.34 -35.14
C LEU A 256 8.37 -39.66 -34.34
N LEU A 257 7.81 -39.65 -33.13
CA LEU A 257 7.70 -40.84 -32.26
C LEU A 257 6.81 -41.93 -32.89
N ARG A 258 5.68 -41.55 -33.52
CA ARG A 258 4.80 -42.50 -34.23
C ARG A 258 5.39 -42.99 -35.56
N GLN A 259 6.30 -42.23 -36.18
CA GLN A 259 7.03 -42.69 -37.36
C GLN A 259 8.04 -43.78 -36.96
N TYR A 260 8.87 -43.53 -35.95
CA TYR A 260 9.85 -44.49 -35.43
C TYR A 260 9.19 -45.81 -34.98
N GLU A 261 8.03 -45.74 -34.29
CA GLU A 261 7.22 -46.91 -33.95
C GLU A 261 6.68 -47.65 -35.19
N ARG A 262 6.18 -46.93 -36.20
CA ARG A 262 5.68 -47.53 -37.46
C ARG A 262 6.79 -48.23 -38.24
N GLU A 263 7.99 -47.69 -38.21
CA GLU A 263 9.20 -48.23 -38.84
C GLU A 263 9.79 -49.44 -38.09
N ARG A 264 9.10 -49.93 -37.04
CA ARG A 264 9.45 -51.11 -36.22
C ARG A 264 10.88 -51.09 -35.67
N GLN A 265 11.39 -49.89 -35.39
CA GLN A 265 12.69 -49.72 -34.76
C GLN A 265 12.64 -50.19 -33.29
N PRO A 266 13.74 -50.71 -32.70
CA PRO A 266 13.71 -51.27 -31.36
C PRO A 266 13.36 -50.22 -30.29
N LEU A 267 12.24 -50.41 -29.58
CA LEU A 267 11.78 -49.46 -28.55
C LEU A 267 12.67 -49.48 -27.29
N GLU A 268 13.46 -50.54 -27.14
CA GLU A 268 14.48 -50.73 -26.11
C GLU A 268 15.74 -49.89 -26.37
N GLU A 269 15.99 -49.51 -27.63
CA GLU A 269 17.12 -48.65 -28.03
C GLU A 269 16.80 -47.15 -27.87
N LEU A 270 15.54 -46.76 -27.69
CA LEU A 270 15.19 -45.38 -27.33
C LEU A 270 15.75 -44.98 -25.96
N ALA A 271 16.02 -43.68 -25.78
CA ALA A 271 16.23 -43.12 -24.45
C ALA A 271 14.94 -43.21 -23.59
N ALA A 272 15.09 -43.15 -22.27
CA ALA A 272 13.97 -43.36 -21.36
C ALA A 272 12.91 -42.25 -21.47
N GLU A 273 13.38 -41.06 -21.84
CA GLU A 273 12.65 -39.82 -22.08
C GLU A 273 11.78 -39.92 -23.33
N ASP A 274 12.32 -40.42 -24.45
CA ASP A 274 11.58 -40.68 -25.69
C ASP A 274 10.57 -41.82 -25.51
N ARG A 275 10.96 -42.89 -24.80
CA ARG A 275 10.05 -44.00 -24.45
C ARG A 275 8.90 -43.53 -23.55
N PHE A 276 9.16 -42.61 -22.61
CA PHE A 276 8.12 -41.92 -21.85
C PHE A 276 7.20 -41.12 -22.77
N MET A 277 7.75 -40.25 -23.64
CA MET A 277 6.94 -39.39 -24.51
C MET A 277 6.10 -40.18 -25.51
N LEU A 278 6.59 -41.31 -26.00
CA LEU A 278 5.80 -42.24 -26.82
C LEU A 278 4.58 -42.77 -26.04
N LEU A 279 4.78 -43.32 -24.85
CA LEU A 279 3.69 -43.83 -23.99
C LEU A 279 2.70 -42.71 -23.59
N PHE A 280 3.23 -41.55 -23.22
CA PHE A 280 2.45 -40.36 -22.87
C PHE A 280 1.59 -39.89 -24.05
N SER A 281 2.12 -39.88 -25.28
CA SER A 281 1.39 -39.54 -26.51
C SER A 281 0.32 -40.55 -26.97
N LYS A 282 0.25 -41.73 -26.31
CA LYS A 282 -0.80 -42.74 -26.50
C LYS A 282 -1.97 -42.58 -25.53
N VAL A 283 -1.86 -41.72 -24.51
CA VAL A 283 -2.97 -41.42 -23.60
C VAL A 283 -4.05 -40.64 -24.36
N GLU A 284 -5.24 -41.26 -24.48
CA GLU A 284 -6.39 -40.62 -25.13
C GLU A 284 -6.74 -39.29 -24.44
N ARG A 285 -6.88 -38.23 -25.24
CA ARG A 285 -7.31 -36.88 -24.80
C ARG A 285 -6.44 -36.35 -23.63
N LEU A 286 -5.14 -36.66 -23.68
CA LEU A 286 -4.12 -36.30 -22.69
C LEU A 286 -4.23 -34.86 -22.18
N THR A 287 -4.29 -33.87 -23.07
CA THR A 287 -4.34 -32.45 -22.70
C THR A 287 -5.56 -32.12 -21.85
N GLN A 288 -6.71 -32.70 -22.17
CA GLN A 288 -7.97 -32.53 -21.43
C GLN A 288 -7.92 -33.26 -20.08
N ARG A 289 -7.40 -34.49 -20.04
CA ARG A 289 -7.21 -35.24 -18.78
C ARG A 289 -6.26 -34.53 -17.83
N MET A 290 -5.11 -34.05 -18.31
CA MET A 290 -4.12 -33.31 -17.52
C MET A 290 -4.70 -31.99 -16.98
N ALA A 291 -5.38 -31.21 -17.82
CA ALA A 291 -6.07 -29.99 -17.37
C ALA A 291 -7.19 -30.29 -16.37
N GLY A 292 -7.90 -31.42 -16.54
CA GLY A 292 -8.87 -31.93 -15.59
C GLY A 292 -8.25 -32.26 -14.24
N MET A 293 -7.15 -33.03 -14.20
CA MET A 293 -6.44 -33.35 -12.95
C MET A 293 -5.93 -32.10 -12.22
N ALA A 294 -5.38 -31.13 -12.95
CA ALA A 294 -4.95 -29.85 -12.37
C ALA A 294 -6.13 -29.09 -11.73
N PHE A 295 -7.27 -29.03 -12.42
CA PHE A 295 -8.49 -28.44 -11.89
C PHE A 295 -9.03 -29.19 -10.65
N LEU A 296 -9.10 -30.53 -10.68
CA LEU A 296 -9.58 -31.36 -9.57
C LEU A 296 -8.77 -31.13 -8.28
N GLY A 297 -7.44 -31.02 -8.40
CA GLY A 297 -6.55 -30.71 -7.28
C GLY A 297 -6.76 -29.30 -6.75
N ASN A 298 -6.61 -28.29 -7.62
CA ASN A 298 -6.60 -26.89 -7.21
C ASN A 298 -7.99 -26.35 -6.81
N PHE A 299 -9.09 -27.09 -7.04
CA PHE A 299 -10.46 -26.58 -6.82
C PHE A 299 -10.78 -26.23 -5.36
N GLN A 300 -10.37 -27.03 -4.36
CA GLN A 300 -10.66 -26.67 -2.95
C GLN A 300 -9.87 -25.45 -2.49
N ASP A 301 -8.61 -25.30 -2.94
CA ASP A 301 -7.75 -24.19 -2.53
C ASP A 301 -8.19 -22.88 -3.22
N ASN A 302 -8.60 -22.96 -4.49
CA ASN A 302 -9.25 -21.84 -5.17
C ASN A 302 -10.56 -21.44 -4.48
N LEU A 303 -11.40 -22.39 -4.04
CA LEU A 303 -12.58 -22.07 -3.23
C LEU A 303 -12.19 -21.36 -1.91
N GLN A 304 -11.19 -21.87 -1.19
CA GLN A 304 -10.73 -21.29 0.07
C GLN A 304 -10.10 -19.90 -0.12
N MET A 305 -9.47 -19.62 -1.26
CA MET A 305 -8.91 -18.30 -1.58
C MET A 305 -9.98 -17.29 -2.05
N LEU A 306 -10.91 -17.69 -2.91
CA LEU A 306 -11.88 -16.78 -3.54
C LEU A 306 -13.07 -16.45 -2.64
N THR A 307 -13.61 -17.44 -1.92
CA THR A 307 -14.78 -17.26 -1.03
C THR A 307 -14.62 -16.13 0.00
N PRO A 308 -13.51 -16.02 0.77
CA PRO A 308 -13.37 -14.94 1.75
C PRO A 308 -13.20 -13.55 1.10
N GLN A 309 -12.67 -13.46 -0.12
CA GLN A 309 -12.54 -12.20 -0.85
C GLN A 309 -13.92 -11.69 -1.32
N LEU A 310 -14.74 -12.58 -1.89
CA LEU A 310 -16.12 -12.28 -2.25
C LEU A 310 -16.94 -11.87 -1.02
N ASN A 311 -16.86 -12.64 0.08
CA ASN A 311 -17.54 -12.31 1.33
C ASN A 311 -17.10 -10.96 1.92
N ALA A 312 -15.81 -10.61 1.85
CA ALA A 312 -15.31 -9.32 2.31
C ALA A 312 -15.86 -8.16 1.47
N ILE A 313 -15.92 -8.31 0.13
CA ILE A 313 -16.48 -7.29 -0.77
C ILE A 313 -18.00 -7.15 -0.56
N ILE A 314 -18.74 -8.26 -0.40
CA ILE A 314 -20.17 -8.22 -0.08
C ILE A 314 -20.39 -7.49 1.25
N ALA A 315 -19.70 -7.89 2.32
CA ALA A 315 -19.89 -7.34 3.66
C ALA A 315 -19.47 -5.85 3.75
N ALA A 316 -18.36 -5.47 3.13
CA ALA A 316 -17.93 -4.07 3.05
C ALA A 316 -18.89 -3.22 2.23
N SER A 317 -19.32 -3.69 1.05
CA SER A 317 -20.26 -2.96 0.20
C SER A 317 -21.62 -2.78 0.87
N ALA A 318 -22.14 -3.84 1.51
CA ALA A 318 -23.42 -3.81 2.20
C ALA A 318 -23.36 -2.88 3.43
N SER A 319 -22.33 -3.00 4.28
CA SER A 319 -22.23 -2.20 5.52
C SER A 319 -21.96 -0.72 5.28
N VAL A 320 -21.08 -0.38 4.33
CA VAL A 320 -20.82 1.02 3.92
C VAL A 320 -22.07 1.63 3.28
N LYS A 321 -22.90 0.85 2.58
CA LYS A 321 -24.16 1.33 1.99
C LYS A 321 -25.30 1.46 3.00
N SER A 322 -25.39 0.58 4.00
CA SER A 322 -26.51 0.54 4.96
C SER A 322 -26.29 1.37 6.22
N SER A 323 -25.04 1.72 6.57
CA SER A 323 -24.72 2.53 7.74
C SER A 323 -25.44 3.88 7.75
N GLN A 324 -26.35 4.07 8.71
CA GLN A 324 -27.03 5.34 8.89
C GLN A 324 -26.11 6.36 9.58
N LYS A 325 -25.20 5.89 10.44
CA LYS A 325 -24.24 6.78 11.12
C LYS A 325 -23.25 7.40 10.15
N LEU A 326 -22.78 6.63 9.15
CA LEU A 326 -21.96 7.17 8.06
C LEU A 326 -22.71 8.23 7.25
N LYS A 327 -23.99 7.99 6.92
CA LYS A 327 -24.82 8.97 6.21
C LYS A 327 -24.95 10.28 7.00
N GLN A 328 -25.26 10.21 8.29
CA GLN A 328 -25.39 11.39 9.15
C GLN A 328 -24.04 12.12 9.35
N MET A 329 -22.93 11.37 9.43
CA MET A 329 -21.57 11.96 9.47
C MET A 329 -21.26 12.76 8.19
N LEU A 330 -21.64 12.23 7.02
CA LEU A 330 -21.47 12.91 5.73
C LEU A 330 -22.42 14.12 5.57
N GLU A 331 -23.61 14.06 6.16
CA GLU A 331 -24.57 15.16 6.23
C GLU A 331 -24.04 16.33 7.09
N ILE A 332 -23.39 16.05 8.21
CA ILE A 332 -22.68 17.06 9.03
C ILE A 332 -21.53 17.70 8.23
N ILE A 333 -20.74 16.91 7.50
CA ILE A 333 -19.67 17.40 6.63
C ILE A 333 -20.24 18.29 5.51
N LEU A 334 -21.35 17.89 4.88
CA LEU A 334 -22.03 18.65 3.83
C LEU A 334 -22.57 19.98 4.37
N ALA A 335 -23.18 19.99 5.55
CA ALA A 335 -23.71 21.21 6.18
C ALA A 335 -22.59 22.22 6.49
N LEU A 336 -21.49 21.76 7.09
CA LEU A 336 -20.32 22.61 7.38
C LEU A 336 -19.63 23.09 6.10
N GLY A 337 -19.42 22.21 5.12
CA GLY A 337 -18.84 22.54 3.82
C GLY A 337 -19.66 23.59 3.07
N ASN A 338 -20.99 23.46 3.07
CA ASN A 338 -21.91 24.45 2.51
C ASN A 338 -21.83 25.78 3.26
N TYR A 339 -21.87 25.78 4.59
CA TYR A 339 -21.77 27.00 5.40
C TYR A 339 -20.48 27.79 5.09
N MET A 340 -19.36 27.08 4.91
CA MET A 340 -18.06 27.69 4.57
C MET A 340 -17.97 28.22 3.12
N ASN A 341 -18.65 27.59 2.15
CA ASN A 341 -18.48 27.90 0.73
C ASN A 341 -19.62 28.75 0.10
N SER A 342 -20.80 28.81 0.72
CA SER A 342 -22.03 29.38 0.12
C SER A 342 -21.85 30.79 -0.44
N SER A 343 -21.10 31.66 0.24
CA SER A 343 -20.90 33.06 -0.14
C SER A 343 -19.96 33.30 -1.34
N LYS A 344 -19.23 32.27 -1.80
CA LYS A 344 -18.25 32.38 -2.90
C LYS A 344 -18.42 31.34 -4.01
N ARG A 345 -19.01 30.18 -3.70
CA ARG A 345 -19.13 29.03 -4.62
C ARG A 345 -20.56 28.47 -4.69
N GLY A 346 -21.52 29.09 -3.99
CA GLY A 346 -22.86 28.56 -3.83
C GLY A 346 -22.93 27.36 -2.88
N ALA A 347 -24.13 26.82 -2.72
CA ALA A 347 -24.38 25.60 -1.95
C ALA A 347 -24.53 24.39 -2.89
N VAL A 348 -24.13 23.21 -2.42
CA VAL A 348 -24.18 21.94 -3.15
C VAL A 348 -24.97 20.89 -2.39
N TYR A 349 -25.55 19.92 -3.10
CA TYR A 349 -26.32 18.80 -2.50
C TYR A 349 -25.47 17.57 -2.15
N GLY A 350 -24.17 17.60 -2.42
CA GLY A 350 -23.24 16.50 -2.16
C GLY A 350 -21.82 16.83 -2.63
N PHE A 351 -20.87 15.96 -2.31
CA PHE A 351 -19.46 16.05 -2.70
C PHE A 351 -18.92 14.68 -3.14
N LYS A 352 -17.82 14.66 -3.89
CA LYS A 352 -17.14 13.40 -4.27
C LYS A 352 -16.35 12.84 -3.09
N LEU A 353 -16.22 11.52 -3.00
CA LEU A 353 -15.66 10.84 -1.83
C LEU A 353 -14.22 11.29 -1.48
N GLN A 354 -13.42 11.66 -2.49
CA GLN A 354 -12.06 12.19 -2.31
C GLN A 354 -12.00 13.48 -1.45
N SER A 355 -13.11 14.23 -1.34
CA SER A 355 -13.17 15.43 -0.49
C SER A 355 -13.06 15.12 1.02
N LEU A 356 -13.17 13.85 1.44
CA LEU A 356 -12.93 13.45 2.84
C LEU A 356 -11.46 13.62 3.26
N ASP A 357 -10.51 13.51 2.33
CA ASP A 357 -9.09 13.66 2.63
C ASP A 357 -8.75 15.12 3.02
N LEU A 358 -9.42 16.09 2.37
CA LEU A 358 -9.22 17.54 2.53
C LEU A 358 -9.67 18.10 3.90
N LEU A 359 -10.29 17.25 4.74
CA LEU A 359 -10.74 17.61 6.10
C LEU A 359 -9.56 17.79 7.09
N LEU A 360 -8.37 17.28 6.75
CA LEU A 360 -7.13 17.51 7.50
C LEU A 360 -6.41 18.79 7.07
N ASP A 361 -6.43 19.12 5.78
CA ASP A 361 -5.77 20.29 5.20
C ASP A 361 -6.41 21.61 5.64
N THR A 362 -7.73 21.57 5.86
CA THR A 362 -8.51 22.72 6.31
C THR A 362 -8.26 22.95 7.81
N LYS A 363 -7.44 23.94 8.15
CA LYS A 363 -7.05 24.27 9.55
C LYS A 363 -7.77 25.49 10.12
N SER A 364 -7.86 25.56 11.44
CA SER A 364 -8.36 26.73 12.19
C SER A 364 -7.47 27.97 11.98
N THR A 365 -8.01 29.16 12.23
CA THR A 365 -7.28 30.44 12.12
C THR A 365 -6.03 30.49 13.00
N ASP A 366 -6.07 29.86 14.18
CA ASP A 366 -4.93 29.73 15.10
C ASP A 366 -4.03 28.51 14.80
N ARG A 367 -4.34 27.74 13.75
CA ARG A 367 -3.69 26.51 13.29
C ARG A 367 -3.61 25.36 14.30
N LYS A 368 -4.29 25.44 15.46
CA LYS A 368 -4.25 24.41 16.52
C LYS A 368 -5.12 23.19 16.25
N MET A 369 -6.07 23.26 15.32
CA MET A 369 -6.95 22.13 14.97
C MET A 369 -7.28 22.10 13.47
N THR A 370 -7.74 20.94 12.99
CA THR A 370 -8.27 20.77 11.63
C THR A 370 -9.80 20.79 11.62
N LEU A 371 -10.42 20.88 10.45
CA LEU A 371 -11.87 20.75 10.31
C LEU A 371 -12.35 19.38 10.82
N LEU A 372 -11.59 18.30 10.58
CA LEU A 372 -11.89 16.97 11.13
C LEU A 372 -11.93 16.96 12.67
N HIS A 373 -11.00 17.65 13.34
CA HIS A 373 -11.04 17.82 14.79
C HIS A 373 -12.30 18.55 15.26
N PHE A 374 -12.70 19.64 14.59
CA PHE A 374 -13.90 20.39 14.92
C PHE A 374 -15.18 19.56 14.71
N ILE A 375 -15.23 18.75 13.65
CA ILE A 375 -16.33 17.80 13.42
C ILE A 375 -16.38 16.76 14.54
N ALA A 376 -15.24 16.17 14.93
CA ALA A 376 -15.19 15.17 16.01
C ALA A 376 -15.66 15.73 17.37
N LEU A 377 -15.31 16.98 17.70
CA LEU A 377 -15.87 17.68 18.87
C LEU A 377 -17.39 17.87 18.74
N THR A 378 -17.85 18.39 17.59
CA THR A 378 -19.28 18.65 17.32
C THR A 378 -20.11 17.35 17.40
N VAL A 379 -19.58 16.24 16.90
CA VAL A 379 -20.16 14.90 17.02
C VAL A 379 -20.23 14.47 18.49
N LYS A 380 -19.11 14.55 19.23
CA LYS A 380 -19.04 14.12 20.63
C LYS A 380 -19.96 14.93 21.56
N GLU A 381 -20.23 16.20 21.24
CA GLU A 381 -21.12 17.08 22.00
C GLU A 381 -22.61 16.99 21.59
N LYS A 382 -22.92 16.92 20.29
CA LYS A 382 -24.31 17.04 19.79
C LYS A 382 -24.90 15.75 19.22
N TYR A 383 -24.06 14.79 18.86
CA TYR A 383 -24.47 13.52 18.25
C TYR A 383 -23.69 12.33 18.85
N PRO A 384 -23.75 12.06 20.16
CA PRO A 384 -22.91 11.04 20.80
C PRO A 384 -23.01 9.65 20.16
N ASP A 385 -24.19 9.30 19.62
CA ASP A 385 -24.42 8.04 18.91
C ASP A 385 -23.57 7.89 17.63
N LEU A 386 -23.12 9.00 17.03
CA LEU A 386 -22.22 9.01 15.87
C LEU A 386 -20.75 8.83 16.24
N ALA A 387 -20.37 9.04 17.51
CA ALA A 387 -18.98 8.94 17.96
C ALA A 387 -18.36 7.55 17.78
N ASN A 388 -19.15 6.52 17.43
CA ASN A 388 -18.68 5.17 17.13
C ASN A 388 -19.06 4.67 15.71
N PHE A 389 -19.36 5.57 14.76
CA PHE A 389 -19.91 5.24 13.43
C PHE A 389 -19.17 4.12 12.68
N TRP A 390 -17.84 4.03 12.81
CA TRP A 390 -17.02 3.01 12.14
C TRP A 390 -17.33 1.58 12.59
N HIS A 391 -18.00 1.37 13.73
CA HIS A 391 -18.45 0.04 14.14
C HIS A 391 -19.59 -0.52 13.27
N GLU A 392 -20.26 0.31 12.47
CA GLU A 392 -21.18 -0.18 11.44
C GLU A 392 -20.43 -0.69 10.20
N LEU A 393 -19.22 -0.18 9.93
CA LEU A 393 -18.44 -0.43 8.71
C LEU A 393 -17.55 -1.67 8.86
N HIS A 394 -18.05 -2.82 8.42
CA HIS A 394 -17.40 -4.11 8.57
C HIS A 394 -16.54 -4.49 7.35
N PHE A 395 -15.42 -5.18 7.57
CA PHE A 395 -14.52 -5.72 6.53
C PHE A 395 -13.93 -4.71 5.52
N VAL A 396 -14.19 -3.41 5.66
CA VAL A 396 -13.70 -2.36 4.73
C VAL A 396 -12.19 -2.39 4.55
N GLU A 397 -11.42 -2.61 5.62
CA GLU A 397 -9.97 -2.81 5.54
C GLU A 397 -9.58 -4.05 4.72
N LYS A 398 -10.30 -5.17 4.85
CA LYS A 398 -10.01 -6.40 4.09
C LYS A 398 -10.45 -6.32 2.62
N ALA A 399 -11.52 -5.58 2.34
CA ALA A 399 -11.96 -5.28 0.97
C ALA A 399 -11.07 -4.25 0.26
N ALA A 400 -10.44 -3.34 1.01
CA ALA A 400 -9.36 -2.47 0.54
C ALA A 400 -8.03 -3.23 0.35
N ALA A 401 -7.73 -4.20 1.22
CA ALA A 401 -6.44 -4.85 1.34
C ALA A 401 -6.35 -6.24 0.69
N ALA A 402 -7.18 -6.56 -0.31
CA ALA A 402 -6.98 -7.71 -1.19
C ALA A 402 -6.12 -7.27 -2.41
N ARG A 403 -4.81 -7.49 -2.49
CA ARG A 403 -3.80 -8.06 -1.56
C ARG A 403 -2.68 -7.00 -1.41
N PRO A 404 -2.03 -6.77 -0.25
CA PRO A 404 -1.10 -5.63 -0.09
C PRO A 404 0.28 -5.82 -0.73
N LEU A 405 0.56 -7.00 -1.30
CA LEU A 405 1.85 -7.35 -1.91
C LEU A 405 1.60 -8.25 -3.11
N ALA A 406 2.31 -7.98 -4.22
CA ALA A 406 2.14 -8.55 -5.55
C ALA A 406 0.75 -8.30 -6.20
N THR A 407 0.76 -7.45 -7.24
CA THR A 407 -0.28 -7.24 -8.28
C THR A 407 -1.73 -7.15 -7.80
N THR A 408 -2.28 -5.92 -7.87
CA THR A 408 -3.69 -5.57 -7.59
C THR A 408 -4.69 -6.68 -7.90
N VAL A 409 -5.24 -7.32 -6.86
CA VAL A 409 -6.34 -8.27 -6.99
C VAL A 409 -7.64 -7.48 -7.10
N SER A 410 -7.95 -7.08 -8.33
CA SER A 410 -9.24 -6.47 -8.65
C SER A 410 -10.38 -7.47 -8.40
N LEU A 411 -11.58 -6.96 -8.12
CA LEU A 411 -12.80 -7.76 -8.16
C LEU A 411 -12.95 -8.46 -9.52
N GLU A 412 -12.54 -7.79 -10.61
CA GLU A 412 -12.46 -8.34 -11.96
C GLU A 412 -11.61 -9.63 -12.04
N ASN A 413 -10.42 -9.69 -11.42
CA ASN A 413 -9.62 -10.92 -11.37
C ASN A 413 -10.37 -12.05 -10.63
N VAL A 414 -11.00 -11.74 -9.50
CA VAL A 414 -11.82 -12.72 -8.74
C VAL A 414 -13.00 -13.22 -9.58
N LEU A 415 -13.66 -12.36 -10.36
CA LEU A 415 -14.75 -12.74 -11.27
C LEU A 415 -14.24 -13.59 -12.46
N LEU A 416 -13.05 -13.30 -12.98
CA LEU A 416 -12.39 -14.09 -14.02
C LEU A 416 -11.99 -15.48 -13.52
N ASP A 417 -11.43 -15.58 -12.31
CA ASP A 417 -11.09 -16.87 -11.68
C ASP A 417 -12.35 -17.72 -11.45
N VAL A 418 -13.44 -17.13 -10.95
CA VAL A 418 -14.74 -17.82 -10.79
C VAL A 418 -15.31 -18.30 -12.13
N LYS A 419 -15.11 -17.53 -13.21
CA LYS A 419 -15.53 -17.90 -14.57
C LYS A 419 -14.67 -19.04 -15.14
N GLU A 420 -13.36 -19.03 -14.91
CA GLU A 420 -12.47 -20.13 -15.31
C GLU A 420 -12.71 -21.39 -14.48
N LEU A 421 -13.07 -21.29 -13.19
CA LEU A 421 -13.58 -22.43 -12.42
C LEU A 421 -14.88 -23.00 -13.03
N GLY A 422 -15.76 -22.14 -13.54
CA GLY A 422 -16.93 -22.53 -14.34
C GLY A 422 -16.56 -23.33 -15.58
N ARG A 423 -15.58 -22.84 -16.35
CA ARG A 423 -15.07 -23.51 -17.56
C ARG A 423 -14.35 -24.84 -17.24
N GLY A 424 -13.64 -24.89 -16.11
CA GLY A 424 -13.00 -26.10 -15.60
C GLY A 424 -14.02 -27.18 -15.18
N MET A 425 -15.11 -26.80 -14.51
CA MET A 425 -16.18 -27.74 -14.15
C MET A 425 -16.91 -28.28 -15.38
N GLU A 426 -17.15 -27.45 -16.39
CA GLU A 426 -17.68 -27.90 -17.69
C GLU A 426 -16.73 -28.86 -18.42
N LEU A 427 -15.41 -28.66 -18.32
CA LEU A 427 -14.43 -29.65 -18.79
C LEU A 427 -14.62 -30.99 -18.07
N ILE A 428 -14.65 -31.01 -16.73
CA ILE A 428 -14.87 -32.25 -15.95
C ILE A 428 -16.20 -32.93 -16.29
N ARG A 429 -17.28 -32.16 -16.44
CA ARG A 429 -18.60 -32.66 -16.86
C ARG A 429 -18.52 -33.37 -18.22
N ARG A 430 -17.79 -32.78 -19.17
CA ARG A 430 -17.58 -33.34 -20.50
C ARG A 430 -16.66 -34.57 -20.51
N GLU A 431 -15.59 -34.57 -19.73
CA GLU A 431 -14.74 -35.75 -19.54
C GLU A 431 -15.53 -36.92 -18.95
N CYS A 432 -16.33 -36.67 -17.91
CA CYS A 432 -17.16 -37.67 -17.24
C CYS A 432 -18.28 -38.22 -18.14
N SER A 433 -18.77 -37.42 -19.10
CA SER A 433 -19.78 -37.86 -20.07
C SER A 433 -19.22 -38.71 -21.22
N ILE A 434 -17.90 -38.68 -21.44
CA ILE A 434 -17.21 -39.44 -22.50
C ILE A 434 -16.54 -40.70 -21.91
N HIS A 435 -16.09 -40.61 -20.66
CA HIS A 435 -15.51 -41.71 -19.91
C HIS A 435 -16.18 -41.76 -18.53
N ASP A 436 -17.09 -42.73 -18.31
CA ASP A 436 -17.74 -42.91 -17.00
C ASP A 436 -16.70 -43.31 -15.95
N ASN A 437 -16.28 -42.31 -15.17
CA ASN A 437 -15.26 -42.44 -14.13
C ASN A 437 -15.89 -42.03 -12.79
N SER A 438 -15.91 -42.97 -11.85
CA SER A 438 -16.49 -42.79 -10.52
C SER A 438 -15.88 -41.65 -9.71
N VAL A 439 -14.59 -41.34 -9.91
CA VAL A 439 -13.90 -40.20 -9.28
C VAL A 439 -14.44 -38.88 -9.81
N LEU A 440 -14.58 -38.73 -11.13
CA LEU A 440 -15.12 -37.51 -11.75
C LEU A 440 -16.59 -37.30 -11.34
N ARG A 441 -17.40 -38.36 -11.38
CA ARG A 441 -18.82 -38.30 -10.99
C ARG A 441 -18.98 -37.92 -9.51
N ASN A 442 -18.20 -38.53 -8.61
CA ASN A 442 -18.22 -38.19 -7.19
C ASN A 442 -17.74 -36.75 -6.94
N PHE A 443 -16.71 -36.30 -7.65
CA PHE A 443 -16.24 -34.92 -7.58
C PHE A 443 -17.33 -33.93 -8.02
N LEU A 444 -17.98 -34.16 -9.16
CA LEU A 444 -19.07 -33.32 -9.68
C LEU A 444 -20.19 -33.19 -8.64
N THR A 445 -20.76 -34.31 -8.19
CA THR A 445 -21.86 -34.33 -7.20
C THR A 445 -21.49 -33.61 -5.89
N THR A 446 -20.22 -33.66 -5.47
CA THR A 446 -19.73 -33.03 -4.23
C THR A 446 -19.42 -31.53 -4.36
N ASN A 447 -19.17 -31.04 -5.59
CA ASN A 447 -18.55 -29.72 -5.80
C ASN A 447 -19.31 -28.78 -6.75
N GLU A 448 -20.23 -29.29 -7.57
CA GLU A 448 -21.08 -28.48 -8.46
C GLU A 448 -21.90 -27.46 -7.66
N GLY A 449 -22.61 -27.89 -6.61
CA GLY A 449 -23.32 -26.98 -5.70
C GLY A 449 -22.44 -25.99 -4.92
N LYS A 450 -21.13 -26.28 -4.73
CA LYS A 450 -20.17 -25.32 -4.16
C LYS A 450 -19.80 -24.24 -5.17
N LEU A 451 -19.60 -24.62 -6.43
CA LEU A 451 -19.36 -23.70 -7.54
C LEU A 451 -20.59 -22.83 -7.80
N ASP A 452 -21.80 -23.40 -7.79
CA ASP A 452 -23.05 -22.64 -7.93
C ASP A 452 -23.24 -21.64 -6.79
N LYS A 453 -22.77 -21.96 -5.57
CA LYS A 453 -22.70 -20.98 -4.48
C LYS A 453 -21.68 -19.88 -4.81
N LEU A 454 -20.45 -20.24 -5.17
CA LEU A 454 -19.38 -19.28 -5.49
C LEU A 454 -19.79 -18.33 -6.64
N GLN A 455 -20.46 -18.82 -7.68
CA GLN A 455 -20.97 -17.99 -8.79
C GLN A 455 -22.08 -17.03 -8.36
N ARG A 456 -22.99 -17.47 -7.46
CA ARG A 456 -24.01 -16.58 -6.88
C ARG A 456 -23.39 -15.54 -5.94
N ASP A 457 -22.43 -15.94 -5.10
CA ASP A 457 -21.67 -15.02 -4.25
C ASP A 457 -20.91 -14.01 -5.11
N ALA A 458 -20.27 -14.45 -6.21
CA ALA A 458 -19.53 -13.61 -7.15
C ALA A 458 -20.41 -12.55 -7.82
N LYS A 459 -21.56 -12.96 -8.36
CA LYS A 459 -22.57 -12.05 -8.90
C LYS A 459 -23.09 -11.08 -7.81
N THR A 460 -23.34 -11.58 -6.60
CA THR A 460 -23.80 -10.74 -5.47
C THR A 460 -22.74 -9.72 -5.06
N ALA A 461 -21.45 -10.09 -5.08
CA ALA A 461 -20.34 -9.18 -4.81
C ALA A 461 -20.21 -8.09 -5.88
N GLU A 462 -20.34 -8.46 -7.15
CA GLU A 462 -20.39 -7.51 -8.26
C GLU A 462 -21.58 -6.55 -8.13
N GLU A 463 -22.79 -7.06 -7.93
CA GLU A 463 -24.00 -6.25 -7.80
C GLU A 463 -23.95 -5.34 -6.57
N ALA A 464 -23.50 -5.84 -5.41
CA ALA A 464 -23.34 -5.05 -4.19
C ALA A 464 -22.27 -3.95 -4.35
N TYR A 465 -21.11 -4.28 -4.92
CA TYR A 465 -20.04 -3.30 -5.18
C TYR A 465 -20.49 -2.23 -6.17
N ASN A 466 -21.04 -2.65 -7.32
CA ASN A 466 -21.59 -1.76 -8.33
C ASN A 466 -22.74 -0.88 -7.79
N ALA A 467 -23.44 -1.33 -6.74
CA ALA A 467 -24.52 -0.58 -6.12
C ALA A 467 -24.09 0.31 -4.93
N VAL A 468 -22.89 0.14 -4.35
CA VAL A 468 -22.32 1.08 -3.38
C VAL A 468 -21.52 2.19 -4.07
N VAL A 469 -20.68 1.88 -5.07
CA VAL A 469 -19.88 2.90 -5.77
C VAL A 469 -20.77 3.97 -6.42
N ARG A 470 -21.85 3.56 -7.10
CA ARG A 470 -22.85 4.48 -7.68
C ARG A 470 -23.63 5.27 -6.62
N TYR A 471 -23.84 4.72 -5.43
CA TYR A 471 -24.53 5.39 -4.33
C TYR A 471 -23.70 6.55 -3.74
N PHE A 472 -22.37 6.45 -3.80
CA PHE A 472 -21.44 7.54 -3.48
C PHE A 472 -21.07 8.42 -4.69
N GLY A 473 -21.80 8.32 -5.80
CA GLY A 473 -21.63 9.19 -6.98
C GLY A 473 -20.42 8.85 -7.86
N GLU A 474 -19.80 7.69 -7.68
CA GLU A 474 -18.66 7.23 -8.48
C GLU A 474 -19.05 6.18 -9.54
N SER A 475 -18.13 5.90 -10.46
CA SER A 475 -18.32 4.92 -11.53
C SER A 475 -17.56 3.62 -11.21
N PRO A 476 -18.23 2.48 -11.02
CA PRO A 476 -17.56 1.21 -10.74
C PRO A 476 -16.75 0.67 -11.95
N LYS A 477 -16.89 1.27 -13.14
CA LYS A 477 -16.04 0.97 -14.30
C LYS A 477 -14.66 1.63 -14.22
N THR A 478 -14.47 2.62 -13.36
CA THR A 478 -13.22 3.39 -13.22
C THR A 478 -12.64 3.31 -11.80
N THR A 479 -13.47 3.09 -10.79
CA THR A 479 -13.04 2.95 -9.39
C THR A 479 -13.12 1.47 -8.95
N PRO A 480 -11.98 0.75 -8.84
CA PRO A 480 -11.94 -0.60 -8.27
C PRO A 480 -11.97 -0.57 -6.72
N PRO A 481 -12.25 -1.71 -6.04
CA PRO A 481 -12.32 -1.77 -4.59
C PRO A 481 -11.07 -1.24 -3.86
N SER A 482 -9.90 -1.47 -4.47
CA SER A 482 -8.58 -1.01 -4.05
C SER A 482 -8.34 0.50 -4.17
N VAL A 483 -9.30 1.26 -4.70
CA VAL A 483 -9.32 2.73 -4.69
C VAL A 483 -10.51 3.24 -3.86
N PHE A 484 -11.67 2.60 -3.98
CA PHE A 484 -12.91 3.00 -3.28
C PHE A 484 -12.84 2.83 -1.76
N PHE A 485 -12.54 1.62 -1.27
CA PHE A 485 -12.56 1.34 0.16
C PHE A 485 -11.45 2.05 0.97
N PRO A 486 -10.20 2.25 0.46
CA PRO A 486 -9.17 3.03 1.15
C PRO A 486 -9.54 4.46 1.54
N VAL A 487 -10.51 5.11 0.87
CA VAL A 487 -10.97 6.45 1.29
C VAL A 487 -11.66 6.38 2.66
N PHE A 488 -12.55 5.40 2.85
CA PHE A 488 -13.18 5.15 4.15
C PHE A 488 -12.16 4.70 5.20
N VAL A 489 -11.19 3.85 4.86
CA VAL A 489 -10.15 3.40 5.80
C VAL A 489 -9.32 4.58 6.32
N ARG A 490 -8.87 5.48 5.43
CA ARG A 490 -8.11 6.68 5.81
C ARG A 490 -8.97 7.64 6.65
N PHE A 491 -10.19 7.92 6.22
CA PHE A 491 -11.13 8.77 6.96
C PHE A 491 -11.43 8.24 8.38
N ILE A 492 -11.67 6.94 8.55
CA ILE A 492 -11.89 6.31 9.86
C ILE A 492 -10.65 6.41 10.74
N ARG A 493 -9.46 6.18 10.18
CA ARG A 493 -8.18 6.30 10.90
C ARG A 493 -7.98 7.72 11.41
N SER A 494 -8.07 8.71 10.52
CA SER A 494 -7.84 10.11 10.87
C SER A 494 -8.93 10.71 11.74
N TYR A 495 -10.17 10.19 11.71
CA TYR A 495 -11.17 10.54 12.71
C TYR A 495 -10.77 10.04 14.11
N LYS A 496 -10.30 8.79 14.24
CA LYS A 496 -9.85 8.22 15.53
C LYS A 496 -8.62 8.93 16.07
N GLU A 497 -7.71 9.35 15.20
CA GLU A 497 -6.54 10.17 15.55
C GLU A 497 -6.99 11.54 16.06
N ALA A 498 -7.88 12.23 15.33
CA ALA A 498 -8.43 13.53 15.73
C ALA A 498 -9.26 13.47 17.04
N GLU A 499 -9.96 12.38 17.34
CA GLU A 499 -10.64 12.23 18.64
C GLU A 499 -9.63 12.08 19.78
N GLN A 500 -8.55 11.30 19.60
CA GLN A 500 -7.49 11.14 20.60
C GLN A 500 -6.77 12.47 20.87
N GLU A 501 -6.43 13.24 19.83
CA GLU A 501 -5.83 14.57 19.96
C GLU A 501 -6.76 15.56 20.68
N ASN A 502 -8.06 15.56 20.35
CA ASN A 502 -9.06 16.38 21.04
C ASN A 502 -9.20 16.01 22.53
N GLU A 503 -9.25 14.72 22.84
CA GLU A 503 -9.36 14.20 24.20
C GLU A 503 -8.09 14.53 25.04
N ALA A 504 -6.91 14.43 24.42
CA ALA A 504 -5.64 14.85 25.03
C ALA A 504 -5.58 16.36 25.25
N ARG A 505 -6.01 17.17 24.27
CA ARG A 505 -6.07 18.64 24.36
C ARG A 505 -7.00 19.09 25.49
N LYS A 506 -8.20 18.51 25.59
CA LYS A 506 -9.15 18.79 26.67
C LYS A 506 -8.55 18.54 28.06
N LYS A 507 -7.86 17.40 28.24
CA LYS A 507 -7.16 17.06 29.49
C LYS A 507 -6.02 18.03 29.80
N GLN A 508 -5.27 18.48 28.80
CA GLN A 508 -4.25 19.51 28.97
C GLN A 508 -4.86 20.86 29.40
N GLU A 509 -5.98 21.27 28.78
CA GLU A 509 -6.69 22.49 29.13
C GLU A 509 -7.30 22.45 30.54
N GLU A 510 -7.86 21.31 30.96
CA GLU A 510 -8.35 21.08 32.33
C GLU A 510 -7.20 21.16 33.36
N VAL A 511 -6.08 20.48 33.13
CA VAL A 511 -4.89 20.53 34.00
C VAL A 511 -4.26 21.93 34.04
N MET A 512 -4.26 22.67 32.93
CA MET A 512 -3.77 24.05 32.90
C MET A 512 -4.70 25.01 33.64
N ARG A 513 -6.03 24.82 33.53
CA ARG A 513 -7.03 25.58 34.29
C ARG A 513 -6.94 25.31 35.79
N GLU A 514 -6.77 24.04 36.20
CA GLU A 514 -6.53 23.67 37.59
C GLU A 514 -5.24 24.31 38.13
N LYS A 515 -4.14 24.23 37.38
CA LYS A 515 -2.87 24.89 37.73
C LYS A 515 -3.01 26.42 37.87
N GLN A 516 -3.78 27.07 37.00
CA GLN A 516 -4.07 28.51 37.09
C GLN A 516 -4.83 28.83 38.39
N LEU A 517 -5.94 28.13 38.66
CA LEU A 517 -6.74 28.31 39.88
C LEU A 517 -5.92 28.03 41.15
N ALA A 518 -5.10 26.99 41.16
CA ALA A 518 -4.20 26.67 42.27
C ALA A 518 -3.09 27.72 42.45
N GLN A 519 -2.62 28.35 41.36
CA GLN A 519 -1.63 29.43 41.43
C GLN A 519 -2.27 30.76 41.89
N GLU A 520 -3.53 31.02 41.53
CA GLU A 520 -4.29 32.16 42.06
C GLU A 520 -4.63 32.00 43.54
N ALA A 521 -5.06 30.82 43.97
CA ALA A 521 -5.24 30.49 45.39
C ALA A 521 -3.93 30.70 46.18
N LYS A 522 -2.79 30.19 45.67
CA LYS A 522 -1.47 30.43 46.28
C LYS A 522 -1.07 31.91 46.30
N LYS A 523 -1.42 32.70 45.28
CA LYS A 523 -1.22 34.17 45.27
C LYS A 523 -2.12 34.92 46.26
N LEU A 524 -3.28 34.35 46.63
CA LEU A 524 -4.19 34.91 47.63
C LEU A 524 -3.71 34.60 49.05
N ASP A 525 -3.26 33.38 49.34
CA ASP A 525 -2.73 33.01 50.66
C ASP A 525 -1.29 33.51 50.91
N ALA A 526 -0.48 33.70 49.87
CA ALA A 526 0.85 34.31 50.01
C ALA A 526 0.81 35.81 50.37
N LYS A 527 -0.36 36.47 50.31
CA LYS A 527 -0.54 37.82 50.88
C LYS A 527 -0.55 37.70 52.40
N THR A 528 0.53 38.15 53.04
CA THR A 528 0.67 38.21 54.50
C THR A 528 -0.55 38.88 55.16
N PRO A 529 -0.94 38.53 56.39
CA PRO A 529 -2.12 39.09 57.05
C PRO A 529 -2.16 40.63 57.06
N SER A 530 -1.00 41.28 57.20
CA SER A 530 -0.84 42.74 57.08
C SER A 530 -1.27 43.30 55.71
N GLN A 531 -0.95 42.60 54.61
CA GLN A 531 -1.40 42.96 53.26
C GLN A 531 -2.90 42.69 53.06
N ARG A 532 -3.42 41.59 53.62
CA ARG A 532 -4.86 41.24 53.59
C ARG A 532 -5.70 42.33 54.26
N ASN A 533 -5.27 42.78 55.44
CA ASN A 533 -5.91 43.88 56.19
C ASN A 533 -5.83 45.21 55.43
N LYS A 534 -4.67 45.59 54.86
CA LYS A 534 -4.55 46.80 54.03
C LYS A 534 -5.49 46.77 52.81
N TRP A 535 -5.60 45.63 52.14
CA TRP A 535 -6.45 45.49 50.96
C TRP A 535 -7.94 45.61 51.32
N GLN A 536 -8.39 44.95 52.40
CA GLN A 536 -9.75 45.12 52.94
C GLN A 536 -10.05 46.57 53.34
N GLN A 537 -9.11 47.26 53.99
CA GLN A 537 -9.25 48.66 54.38
C GLN A 537 -9.37 49.57 53.15
N GLN A 538 -8.62 49.28 52.08
CA GLN A 538 -8.65 50.03 50.83
C GLN A 538 -9.91 49.76 49.99
N GLU A 539 -10.44 48.53 50.01
CA GLU A 539 -11.72 48.16 49.42
C GLU A 539 -12.91 48.80 50.18
N LEU A 540 -12.85 48.83 51.51
CA LEU A 540 -13.83 49.56 52.34
C LEU A 540 -13.82 51.07 52.02
N ILE A 541 -12.64 51.68 51.84
CA ILE A 541 -12.52 53.08 51.41
C ILE A 541 -13.09 53.27 50.00
N ALA A 542 -12.88 52.33 49.08
CA ALA A 542 -13.45 52.38 47.73
C ALA A 542 -14.99 52.28 47.74
N GLU A 543 -15.55 51.38 48.55
CA GLU A 543 -17.00 51.22 48.72
C GLU A 543 -17.64 52.41 49.45
N LEU A 544 -16.97 52.99 50.46
CA LEU A 544 -17.39 54.26 51.08
C LEU A 544 -17.40 55.41 50.06
N ARG A 545 -16.40 55.50 49.19
CA ARG A 545 -16.39 56.47 48.07
C ARG A 545 -17.51 56.22 47.07
N ARG A 546 -17.83 54.96 46.73
CA ARG A 546 -19.01 54.63 45.89
C ARG A 546 -20.32 55.06 46.56
N ARG A 547 -20.44 54.94 47.89
CA ARG A 547 -21.62 55.34 48.65
C ARG A 547 -21.77 56.86 48.74
N GLN A 548 -20.70 57.59 49.02
CA GLN A 548 -20.71 59.06 48.97
C GLN A 548 -21.05 59.58 47.56
N ALA A 549 -20.52 58.95 46.50
CA ALA A 549 -20.89 59.23 45.12
C ALA A 549 -22.34 58.80 44.75
N LYS A 550 -23.04 58.07 45.63
CA LYS A 550 -24.45 57.69 45.48
C LYS A 550 -25.38 58.61 46.27
N GLU A 551 -24.96 59.09 47.43
CA GLU A 551 -25.69 60.08 48.24
C GLU A 551 -25.72 61.45 47.56
N HIS A 552 -24.62 61.89 46.94
CA HIS A 552 -24.51 63.22 46.35
C HIS A 552 -25.18 63.38 44.96
N ARG A 553 -26.31 62.69 44.73
CA ARG A 553 -27.17 62.85 43.55
C ARG A 553 -28.24 63.92 43.84
N PRO A 554 -28.27 65.06 43.12
CA PRO A 554 -29.39 65.99 43.19
C PRO A 554 -30.68 65.30 42.73
N VAL A 555 -31.73 65.39 43.54
CA VAL A 555 -33.10 65.09 43.11
C VAL A 555 -33.66 66.37 42.50
N TYR A 556 -34.16 66.29 41.27
CA TYR A 556 -34.89 67.39 40.64
C TYR A 556 -36.31 66.90 40.31
N GLU A 557 -37.25 67.22 41.19
CA GLU A 557 -38.67 67.01 40.97
C GLU A 557 -39.22 68.32 40.38
N GLY A 558 -39.72 68.27 39.15
CA GLY A 558 -39.81 69.46 38.29
C GLY A 558 -41.20 70.05 38.14
N LYS A 559 -41.24 71.25 37.54
CA LYS A 559 -42.35 71.75 36.70
C LYS A 559 -41.92 72.96 35.85
N ASP A 560 -42.59 73.08 34.71
CA ASP A 560 -42.86 74.26 33.87
C ASP A 560 -41.69 75.17 33.45
N GLY A 561 -41.46 75.30 32.13
CA GLY A 561 -40.32 76.08 31.59
C GLY A 561 -40.24 76.22 30.07
N THR A 562 -41.36 76.38 29.35
CA THR A 562 -41.40 76.49 27.87
C THR A 562 -40.89 77.85 27.33
N ILE A 563 -39.91 78.48 27.98
CA ILE A 563 -39.52 79.89 27.74
C ILE A 563 -37.99 80.15 27.87
N GLU A 564 -37.13 79.30 27.30
CA GLU A 564 -35.72 79.69 27.01
C GLU A 564 -35.23 79.38 25.58
N ASP A 565 -35.92 78.53 24.80
CA ASP A 565 -35.65 78.24 23.36
C ASP A 565 -35.77 79.46 22.40
N ILE A 566 -35.97 80.67 22.95
CA ILE A 566 -36.19 81.92 22.21
C ILE A 566 -35.00 82.90 22.38
N ILE A 567 -34.11 82.70 23.35
CA ILE A 567 -33.04 83.67 23.69
C ILE A 567 -31.63 83.07 23.62
N THR A 568 -31.32 82.36 22.53
CA THR A 568 -29.92 82.14 22.08
C THR A 568 -29.76 82.39 20.58
N GLY A 569 -30.49 83.38 20.07
CA GLY A 569 -30.24 83.98 18.76
C GLY A 569 -29.56 85.35 18.89
N LEU A 570 -28.61 85.63 18.00
CA LEU A 570 -27.92 86.91 17.81
C LEU A 570 -26.94 87.37 18.92
N HIS A 571 -25.65 87.03 18.75
CA HIS A 571 -24.61 88.04 18.47
C HIS A 571 -23.31 87.41 17.92
N CYS A 572 -22.41 88.27 17.40
CA CYS A 572 -21.02 87.99 16.97
C CYS A 572 -20.79 87.18 15.67
N GLN A 573 -20.95 87.87 14.53
CA GLN A 573 -20.11 87.73 13.31
C GLN A 573 -18.84 88.62 13.42
N PRO A 574 -17.95 88.77 12.41
CA PRO A 574 -17.80 88.12 11.08
C PRO A 574 -16.49 87.30 11.01
N ILE A 575 -15.74 87.02 9.92
CA ILE A 575 -15.63 87.35 8.46
C ILE A 575 -15.06 86.05 7.77
N VAL A 576 -14.92 85.79 6.45
CA VAL A 576 -14.42 86.51 5.26
C VAL A 576 -15.03 85.88 3.97
N VAL A 577 -15.52 86.72 3.03
CA VAL A 577 -15.58 86.60 1.52
C VAL A 577 -15.67 85.19 0.87
N ARG A 578 -16.80 84.78 0.24
CA ARG A 578 -17.19 84.92 -1.22
C ARG A 578 -16.18 84.32 -2.23
N HIS A 579 -16.54 83.60 -3.32
CA HIS A 579 -17.67 83.67 -4.29
C HIS A 579 -18.22 82.25 -4.63
N GLN A 580 -19.52 82.06 -4.92
CA GLN A 580 -20.17 81.88 -6.27
C GLN A 580 -19.50 80.84 -7.21
N VAL A 581 -20.24 79.96 -7.93
CA VAL A 581 -21.28 80.26 -8.94
C VAL A 581 -22.46 79.23 -9.00
N ARG A 582 -23.63 79.73 -9.43
CA ARG A 582 -24.87 79.13 -10.01
C ARG A 582 -24.82 77.65 -10.49
N SER A 583 -25.83 76.78 -10.25
CA SER A 583 -27.25 76.77 -10.72
C SER A 583 -27.40 76.30 -12.19
N ALA A 584 -28.36 75.45 -12.62
CA ALA A 584 -29.36 74.60 -11.93
C ALA A 584 -29.89 73.48 -12.87
N ALA A 585 -30.79 72.62 -12.35
CA ALA A 585 -31.65 71.67 -13.09
C ALA A 585 -32.90 72.42 -13.71
N PRO A 586 -33.97 71.79 -14.29
CA PRO A 586 -34.34 70.36 -14.28
C PRO A 586 -35.13 69.78 -15.51
N GLN A 587 -35.64 68.55 -15.34
CA GLN A 587 -36.85 67.94 -15.95
C GLN A 587 -36.99 67.70 -17.47
N SER A 588 -37.22 66.44 -17.88
CA SER A 588 -38.56 65.86 -18.17
C SER A 588 -38.51 64.65 -19.16
N GLY A 589 -39.58 63.83 -19.22
CA GLY A 589 -39.87 62.95 -20.37
C GLY A 589 -39.67 61.42 -20.16
N PRO A 590 -40.58 60.53 -20.63
CA PRO A 590 -40.50 59.07 -20.39
C PRO A 590 -40.48 58.23 -21.72
N PRO A 591 -41.08 57.02 -21.85
CA PRO A 591 -40.31 55.77 -21.74
C PRO A 591 -40.47 54.78 -22.92
N ARG A 592 -39.55 53.80 -23.07
CA ARG A 592 -39.82 52.52 -23.76
C ARG A 592 -38.75 51.44 -23.48
N ALA A 593 -39.13 50.18 -23.70
CA ALA A 593 -38.31 48.97 -23.71
C ALA A 593 -38.75 48.11 -24.94
N PRO A 594 -38.36 46.83 -25.11
CA PRO A 594 -37.15 46.09 -24.70
C PRO A 594 -36.37 45.55 -25.94
N GLY A 595 -35.29 44.78 -25.74
CA GLY A 595 -34.62 44.03 -26.83
C GLY A 595 -33.45 43.15 -26.34
N PRO A 596 -33.27 41.91 -26.84
CA PRO A 596 -32.25 40.98 -26.34
C PRO A 596 -31.02 40.84 -27.25
N HIS A 597 -29.94 40.29 -26.69
CA HIS A 597 -28.98 39.42 -27.36
C HIS A 597 -28.28 38.49 -26.34
#